data_AF-M3EN71-F1
#
_entry.id   AF-M3EN71-F1
#
_cell.length_a   1.000
_cell.length_b   1.000
_cell.length_c   1.000
_cell.angle_alpha   90.00
_cell.angle_beta   90.00
_cell.angle_gamma   90.00
#
_symmetry.space_group_name_H-M   'P 1'
#
loop_
_entity.id
_entity.type
_entity.pdbx_description
1 polymer ?
#
loop_
_entity_poly.entity_id
_entity_poly.type
_entity_poly.pdbx_seq_one_letter_code
_entity_poly.pdbx_strand_id
1 'polypeptide(L)'
;MFHQYAGENKARWLICIGKNGILSELSYFHLATTTTSYHSDKISQNAYFKIDKDKYAFFDSDCFIYFQERIFTLQQIEIEQHKEKIEFKGIINLDDMQKIYLGYWFYKTIPPIDLRGIKSSLENIGVKSLPDPKKNL
;
A
#
# COMPACT_ATOMS: atom_id res chain seq x y z
N MET A 1 -2.11 -13.25 -4.85
CA MET A 1 -2.54 -13.44 -6.25
C MET A 1 -1.31 -13.39 -7.15
N PHE A 2 -0.97 -14.48 -7.83
CA PHE A 2 0.12 -14.52 -8.82
C PHE A 2 -0.44 -14.04 -10.16
N HIS A 3 0.19 -13.06 -10.79
CA HIS A 3 -0.10 -12.66 -12.16
C HIS A 3 1.13 -12.95 -13.02
N GLN A 4 0.94 -13.66 -14.13
CA GLN A 4 1.98 -13.87 -15.14
C GLN A 4 2.28 -12.54 -15.84
N TYR A 5 3.51 -12.07 -15.71
CA TYR A 5 4.10 -11.08 -16.59
C TYR A 5 5.41 -11.71 -17.10
N ALA A 6 5.54 -11.86 -18.42
CA ALA A 6 6.73 -12.41 -19.09
C ALA A 6 7.14 -13.85 -18.68
N GLY A 7 6.19 -14.70 -18.27
CA GLY A 7 6.45 -16.13 -17.99
C GLY A 7 6.97 -16.45 -16.59
N GLU A 8 7.20 -15.45 -15.72
CA GLU A 8 7.58 -15.67 -14.32
C GLU A 8 6.39 -15.45 -13.37
N ASN A 9 6.06 -16.45 -12.55
CA ASN A 9 5.07 -16.35 -11.48
C ASN A 9 5.66 -15.55 -10.31
N LYS A 10 5.55 -14.22 -10.36
CA LYS A 10 5.98 -13.36 -9.23
C LYS A 10 4.84 -13.13 -8.25
N ALA A 11 5.13 -13.35 -6.97
CA ALA A 11 4.22 -12.94 -5.90
C ALA A 11 4.04 -11.42 -5.97
N ARG A 12 2.77 -10.98 -6.11
CA ARG A 12 2.40 -9.58 -5.93
C ARG A 12 1.79 -9.40 -4.56
N TRP A 13 2.24 -8.36 -3.86
CA TRP A 13 1.82 -8.06 -2.50
C TRP A 13 0.71 -7.02 -2.54
N LEU A 14 -0.46 -7.38 -2.01
CA LEU A 14 -1.53 -6.43 -1.74
C LEU A 14 -1.30 -5.86 -0.35
N ILE A 15 -0.92 -4.59 -0.28
CA ILE A 15 -0.67 -3.90 0.97
C ILE A 15 -1.89 -3.06 1.30
N CYS A 16 -2.60 -3.43 2.36
CA CYS A 16 -3.69 -2.61 2.89
C CYS A 16 -3.08 -1.39 3.58
N ILE A 17 -3.34 -0.20 3.04
CA ILE A 17 -2.80 1.06 3.56
C ILE A 17 -3.79 1.84 4.43
N GLY A 18 -5.06 1.43 4.45
CA GLY A 18 -6.08 1.97 5.33
C GLY A 18 -7.44 1.31 5.09
N LYS A 19 -8.39 1.56 6.00
CA LYS A 19 -9.78 1.14 5.94
C LYS A 19 -10.70 2.27 6.41
N ASN A 20 -11.78 2.51 5.70
CA ASN A 20 -12.74 3.54 6.09
C ASN A 20 -14.01 2.94 6.69
N GLY A 21 -14.12 2.93 8.03
CA GLY A 21 -15.39 2.82 8.76
C GLY A 21 -15.67 1.52 9.54
N ILE A 22 -16.61 1.62 10.48
CA ILE A 22 -17.25 0.50 11.22
C ILE A 22 -18.44 -0.07 10.42
N LEU A 23 -19.03 0.73 9.51
CA LEU A 23 -20.23 0.42 8.72
C LEU A 23 -20.07 0.69 7.22
N SER A 24 -18.90 1.18 6.77
CA SER A 24 -18.53 1.24 5.35
C SER A 24 -17.30 0.38 5.13
N GLU A 25 -17.33 -0.38 4.05
CA GLU A 25 -16.51 -1.57 3.85
C GLU A 25 -15.27 -1.31 2.98
N LEU A 26 -14.83 -0.06 2.83
CA LEU A 26 -13.77 0.28 1.88
C LEU A 26 -12.38 0.07 2.49
N SER A 27 -11.59 -0.78 1.83
CA SER A 27 -10.17 -0.97 2.11
C SER A 27 -9.34 -0.37 0.97
N TYR A 28 -8.33 0.41 1.34
CA TYR A 28 -7.37 1.01 0.43
C TYR A 28 -6.15 0.10 0.29
N PHE A 29 -5.79 -0.25 -0.94
CA PHE A 29 -4.68 -1.15 -1.25
C PHE A 29 -3.66 -0.52 -2.18
N HIS A 30 -2.40 -0.83 -1.94
CA HIS A 30 -1.32 -0.63 -2.89
C HIS A 30 -0.77 -1.99 -3.37
N LEU A 31 -0.46 -2.09 -4.65
CA LEU A 31 0.13 -3.29 -5.22
C LEU A 31 1.65 -3.15 -5.22
N ALA A 32 2.32 -3.74 -4.22
CA ALA A 32 3.77 -3.71 -4.18
C ALA A 32 4.38 -4.75 -5.10
N THR A 33 5.40 -4.33 -5.84
CA THR A 33 6.13 -5.16 -6.81
C THR A 33 7.43 -5.66 -6.17
N THR A 34 7.70 -6.97 -6.28
CA THR A 34 8.95 -7.59 -5.80
C THR A 34 10.11 -7.26 -6.75
N THR A 35 11.29 -6.95 -6.21
CA THR A 35 12.48 -6.72 -7.04
C THR A 35 13.24 -8.01 -7.31
N THR A 36 13.01 -8.62 -8.46
CA THR A 36 14.03 -9.46 -9.09
C THR A 36 14.80 -8.55 -10.05
N SER A 37 15.88 -7.91 -9.59
CA SER A 37 16.93 -7.25 -10.41
C SER A 37 16.57 -6.23 -11.51
N TYR A 38 15.30 -5.95 -11.84
CA TYR A 38 14.94 -5.35 -13.14
C TYR A 38 14.77 -3.82 -13.17
N HIS A 39 14.91 -3.10 -12.05
CA HIS A 39 14.52 -1.67 -11.99
C HIS A 39 15.47 -0.74 -11.22
N SER A 40 16.79 -0.99 -11.20
CA SER A 40 17.76 -0.01 -10.66
C SER A 40 17.56 1.39 -11.27
N ASP A 41 17.24 1.45 -12.56
CA ASP A 41 17.15 2.71 -13.28
C ASP A 41 15.84 3.46 -12.99
N LYS A 42 14.73 2.73 -12.75
CA LYS A 42 13.44 3.33 -12.33
C LYS A 42 13.42 3.75 -10.86
N ILE A 43 14.14 3.04 -9.99
CA ILE A 43 14.28 3.38 -8.56
C ILE A 43 14.92 4.76 -8.40
N SER A 44 15.87 5.13 -9.27
CA SER A 44 16.55 6.43 -9.20
C SER A 44 15.67 7.64 -9.54
N GLN A 45 14.58 7.44 -10.30
CA GLN A 45 13.72 8.52 -10.80
C GLN A 45 12.37 8.62 -10.08
N ASN A 46 11.90 7.52 -9.47
CA ASN A 46 10.58 7.46 -8.87
C ASN A 46 10.65 7.59 -7.35
N ALA A 47 9.65 8.27 -6.80
CA ALA A 47 9.46 8.35 -5.37
C ALA A 47 8.93 7.03 -4.81
N TYR A 48 9.62 6.44 -3.83
CA TYR A 48 9.24 5.15 -3.26
C TYR A 48 9.45 5.05 -1.75
N PHE A 49 8.80 4.05 -1.15
CA PHE A 49 9.12 3.49 0.16
C PHE A 49 9.61 2.05 0.00
N LYS A 50 10.79 1.75 0.55
CA LYS A 50 11.36 0.39 0.55
C LYS A 50 10.81 -0.37 1.76
N ILE A 51 10.24 -1.53 1.48
CA ILE A 51 9.90 -2.55 2.46
C ILE A 51 11.04 -3.55 2.50
N ASP A 52 11.75 -3.54 3.62
CA ASP A 52 12.90 -4.40 3.85
C ASP A 52 12.46 -5.81 4.25
N LYS A 53 12.90 -6.82 3.48
CA LYS A 53 12.57 -8.22 3.76
C LYS A 53 13.14 -8.70 5.11
N ASP A 54 14.26 -8.14 5.54
CA ASP A 54 14.91 -8.52 6.80
C ASP A 54 14.13 -7.95 8.00
N LYS A 55 13.40 -6.84 7.80
CA LYS A 55 12.46 -6.28 8.78
C LYS A 55 11.11 -7.02 8.78
N TYR A 56 10.65 -7.44 7.60
CA TYR A 56 9.35 -8.08 7.41
C TYR A 56 9.53 -9.44 6.75
N ALA A 57 9.85 -10.46 7.55
CA ALA A 57 10.20 -11.81 7.08
C ALA A 57 9.10 -12.54 6.28
N PHE A 58 7.88 -12.00 6.27
CA PHE A 58 6.81 -12.51 5.41
C PHE A 58 6.97 -12.07 3.94
N PHE A 59 7.89 -11.18 3.60
CA PHE A 59 8.27 -10.90 2.21
C PHE A 59 9.47 -11.75 1.79
N ASP A 60 9.36 -12.47 0.68
CA ASP A 60 10.46 -13.30 0.15
C ASP A 60 11.63 -12.47 -0.44
N SER A 61 11.40 -11.18 -0.68
CA SER A 61 12.35 -10.24 -1.28
C SER A 61 11.99 -8.80 -0.91
N ASP A 62 12.95 -7.89 -1.04
CA ASP A 62 12.68 -6.47 -0.90
C ASP A 62 11.54 -6.03 -1.83
N CYS A 63 10.63 -5.24 -1.27
CA CYS A 63 9.45 -4.73 -1.96
C CYS A 63 9.46 -3.21 -1.95
N PHE A 64 8.80 -2.61 -2.94
CA PHE A 64 8.77 -1.17 -3.11
C PHE A 64 7.33 -0.72 -3.30
N ILE A 65 6.94 0.31 -2.54
CA ILE A 65 5.72 1.08 -2.75
C ILE A 65 6.13 2.29 -3.56
N TYR A 66 5.73 2.36 -4.83
CA TYR A 66 5.98 3.52 -5.68
C TYR A 66 4.83 4.49 -5.52
N PHE A 67 5.10 5.69 -4.99
CA PHE A 67 4.01 6.62 -4.67
C PHE A 67 3.26 7.11 -5.90
N GLN A 68 3.86 7.06 -7.09
CA GLN A 68 3.22 7.41 -8.36
C GLN A 68 2.26 6.34 -8.88
N GLU A 69 2.33 5.11 -8.37
CA GLU A 69 1.40 4.06 -8.75
C GLU A 69 0.05 4.26 -8.07
N ARG A 70 -1.01 3.93 -8.81
CA ARG A 70 -2.40 4.10 -8.36
C ARG A 70 -2.70 3.15 -7.20
N ILE A 71 -3.48 3.65 -6.23
CA ILE A 71 -4.10 2.81 -5.21
C ILE A 71 -5.43 2.23 -5.72
N PHE A 72 -5.79 1.08 -5.16
CA PHE A 72 -7.06 0.43 -5.40
C PHE A 72 -7.93 0.58 -4.17
N THR A 73 -9.22 0.78 -4.39
CA THR A 73 -10.21 0.76 -3.32
C THR A 73 -11.11 -0.42 -3.57
N LEU A 74 -11.23 -1.32 -2.59
CA LEU A 74 -12.09 -2.49 -2.66
C LEU A 74 -13.08 -2.46 -1.51
N GLN A 75 -14.32 -2.81 -1.78
CA GLN A 75 -15.32 -3.13 -0.76
C GLN A 75 -15.01 -4.48 -0.14
N GLN A 76 -15.38 -4.65 1.14
CA GLN A 76 -15.24 -5.89 1.88
C GLN A 76 -15.90 -7.07 1.15
N ILE A 77 -17.08 -6.87 0.56
CA ILE A 77 -17.72 -7.92 -0.27
C ILE A 77 -16.85 -8.37 -1.45
N GLU A 78 -16.11 -7.47 -2.10
CA GLU A 78 -15.19 -7.80 -3.21
C GLU A 78 -13.98 -8.60 -2.70
N ILE A 79 -13.51 -8.30 -1.49
CA ILE A 79 -12.43 -9.06 -0.83
C ILE A 79 -12.94 -10.46 -0.44
N GLU A 80 -14.14 -10.56 0.11
CA GLU A 80 -14.76 -11.80 0.57
C GLU A 80 -15.04 -12.78 -0.56
N GLN A 81 -15.47 -12.28 -1.73
CA GLN A 81 -15.64 -13.07 -2.95
C GLN A 81 -14.34 -13.75 -3.41
N HIS A 82 -13.18 -13.26 -2.95
CA HIS A 82 -11.87 -13.78 -3.31
C HIS A 82 -11.07 -14.27 -2.10
N LYS A 83 -11.70 -14.45 -0.94
CA LYS A 83 -11.01 -14.84 0.31
C LYS A 83 -10.17 -16.11 0.18
N GLU A 84 -10.57 -17.06 -0.65
CA GLU A 84 -9.83 -18.31 -0.87
C GLU A 84 -8.53 -18.10 -1.68
N LYS A 85 -8.40 -16.95 -2.35
CA LYS A 85 -7.24 -16.56 -3.17
C LYS A 85 -6.38 -15.48 -2.50
N ILE A 86 -6.81 -14.96 -1.36
CA ILE A 86 -6.15 -13.89 -0.62
C ILE A 86 -5.71 -14.46 0.72
N GLU A 87 -4.40 -14.48 0.93
CA GLU A 87 -3.81 -14.93 2.19
C GLU A 87 -3.27 -13.73 2.96
N PHE A 88 -3.59 -13.65 4.24
CA PHE A 88 -3.00 -12.67 5.13
C PHE A 88 -1.61 -13.14 5.56
N LYS A 89 -0.59 -12.32 5.30
CA LYS A 89 0.82 -12.68 5.52
C LYS A 89 1.47 -11.96 6.72
N GLY A 90 0.98 -10.80 7.11
CA GLY A 90 1.55 -10.04 8.22
C GLY A 90 1.07 -8.59 8.29
N ILE A 91 1.65 -7.85 9.24
CA ILE A 91 1.31 -6.45 9.53
C ILE A 91 2.57 -5.58 9.37
N ILE A 92 2.46 -4.50 8.59
CA ILE A 92 3.48 -3.45 8.54
C ILE A 92 3.34 -2.58 9.80
N ASN A 93 4.45 -2.26 10.44
CA ASN A 93 4.40 -1.53 11.71
C ASN A 93 3.91 -0.08 11.53
N LEU A 94 3.43 0.52 12.62
CA LEU A 94 2.79 1.83 12.58
C LEU A 94 3.73 2.94 12.07
N ASP A 95 5.01 2.88 12.42
CA ASP A 95 6.01 3.87 11.99
C ASP A 95 6.21 3.86 10.48
N ASP A 96 6.25 2.68 9.86
CA ASP A 96 6.38 2.56 8.42
C ASP A 96 5.06 2.90 7.71
N MET A 97 3.92 2.54 8.30
CA MET A 97 2.61 2.99 7.80
C MET A 97 2.49 4.52 7.80
N GLN A 98 3.04 5.20 8.82
CA GLN A 98 3.14 6.66 8.86
C GLN A 98 4.00 7.20 7.71
N LYS A 99 5.17 6.62 7.46
CA LYS A 99 6.05 7.03 6.36
C LYS A 99 5.40 6.83 5.00
N ILE A 100 4.68 5.72 4.81
CA ILE A 100 3.93 5.42 3.58
C ILE A 100 2.86 6.51 3.36
N TYR A 101 2.09 6.85 4.39
CA TYR A 101 1.11 7.95 4.31
C TYR A 101 1.76 9.27 3.93
N LEU A 102 2.87 9.65 4.60
CA LEU A 102 3.58 10.89 4.34
C LEU A 102 4.12 10.96 2.91
N GLY A 103 4.53 9.83 2.34
CA GLY A 103 4.89 9.74 0.93
C GLY A 103 3.72 10.10 0.01
N TYR A 104 2.57 9.44 0.16
CA TYR A 104 1.39 9.79 -0.65
C TYR A 104 0.93 11.23 -0.46
N TRP A 105 0.99 11.74 0.76
CA TRP A 105 0.66 13.14 1.07
C TRP A 105 1.61 14.13 0.38
N PHE A 106 2.91 13.84 0.40
CA PHE A 106 3.92 14.70 -0.21
C PHE A 106 3.81 14.72 -1.74
N TYR A 107 3.68 13.54 -2.36
CA TYR A 107 3.63 13.41 -3.82
C TYR A 107 2.25 13.70 -4.43
N LYS A 108 1.19 13.81 -3.62
CA LYS A 108 -0.18 14.15 -4.05
C LYS A 108 -0.74 13.24 -5.15
N THR A 109 -0.41 11.95 -5.07
CA THR A 109 -0.78 10.96 -6.08
C THR A 109 -2.11 10.26 -5.79
N ILE A 110 -2.63 10.45 -4.57
CA ILE A 110 -3.94 9.93 -4.13
C ILE A 110 -4.95 11.10 -4.08
N PRO A 111 -6.19 10.92 -4.54
CA PRO A 111 -7.25 11.91 -4.36
C PRO A 111 -7.41 12.34 -2.89
N PRO A 112 -7.64 13.63 -2.59
CA PRO A 112 -7.73 14.09 -1.20
C PRO A 112 -8.80 13.39 -0.34
N ILE A 113 -9.88 12.88 -0.97
CA ILE A 113 -10.93 12.13 -0.27
C ILE A 113 -10.43 10.77 0.21
N ASP A 114 -9.69 10.03 -0.63
CA ASP A 114 -9.15 8.72 -0.28
C ASP A 114 -8.01 8.86 0.72
N LEU A 115 -7.14 9.86 0.54
CA LEU A 115 -6.07 10.15 1.49
C LEU A 115 -6.63 10.52 2.87
N ARG A 116 -7.79 11.19 2.93
CA ARG A 116 -8.49 11.45 4.20
C ARG A 116 -8.99 10.16 4.85
N GLY A 117 -9.55 9.24 4.07
CA GLY A 117 -9.97 7.92 4.57
C GLY A 117 -8.79 7.12 5.13
N ILE A 118 -7.65 7.12 4.43
CA ILE A 118 -6.41 6.50 4.88
C ILE A 118 -5.93 7.16 6.18
N LYS A 119 -5.90 8.50 6.25
CA LYS A 119 -5.53 9.25 7.46
C LYS A 119 -6.37 8.79 8.66
N SER A 120 -7.69 8.86 8.55
CA SER A 120 -8.60 8.47 9.63
C SER A 120 -8.37 7.02 10.05
N SER A 121 -8.14 6.11 9.10
CA SER A 121 -7.82 4.72 9.40
C SER A 121 -6.56 4.57 10.26
N LEU A 122 -5.50 5.29 9.92
CA LEU A 122 -4.22 5.21 10.60
C LEU A 122 -4.29 5.85 12.00
N GLU A 123 -5.01 6.97 12.12
CA GLU A 123 -5.27 7.62 13.40
C GLU A 123 -6.06 6.72 14.35
N ASN A 124 -7.05 5.99 13.84
CA ASN A 124 -7.83 5.02 14.63
C ASN A 124 -7.00 3.86 15.20
N ILE A 125 -5.90 3.48 14.54
CA ILE A 125 -5.00 2.41 15.00
C ILE A 125 -3.76 2.96 15.75
N GLY A 126 -3.75 4.27 16.05
CA GLY A 126 -2.76 4.89 16.94
C GLY A 126 -1.64 5.68 16.26
N VAL A 127 -1.65 5.85 14.93
CA VAL A 127 -0.71 6.75 14.26
C VAL A 127 -1.09 8.20 14.55
N LYS A 128 -0.18 9.01 15.07
CA LYS A 128 -0.47 10.40 15.48
C LYS A 128 0.13 11.42 14.51
N SER A 129 -0.46 12.62 14.51
CA SER A 129 0.08 13.82 13.85
C SER A 129 0.21 13.71 12.33
N LEU A 130 -0.76 13.08 11.67
CA LEU A 130 -0.78 12.99 10.21
C LEU A 130 -1.29 14.31 9.58
N PRO A 131 -0.56 14.90 8.61
CA PRO A 131 -0.99 16.14 7.97
C PRO A 131 -2.27 15.94 7.16
N ASP A 132 -3.15 16.94 7.14
CA ASP A 132 -4.38 16.88 6.35
C ASP A 132 -4.10 16.85 4.84
N PRO A 133 -4.91 16.12 4.06
CA PRO A 133 -4.88 16.20 2.61
C PRO A 133 -5.15 17.64 2.15
N LYS A 134 -4.21 18.21 1.40
CA LYS A 134 -4.40 19.53 0.79
C LYS A 134 -5.48 19.40 -0.29
N LYS A 135 -6.42 20.34 -0.35
CA LYS A 135 -7.27 20.48 -1.54
C LYS A 135 -6.34 20.70 -2.73
N ASN A 136 -6.51 19.93 -3.80
CA ASN A 136 -5.92 20.30 -5.07
C ASN A 136 -6.60 21.62 -5.46
N LEU A 137 -5.84 22.71 -5.38
CA LEU A 137 -6.23 24.03 -5.90
C LEU A 137 -6.13 23.99 -7.43
#